data_AF-A0AAQ4PRX8-F1
#
_entry.id   AF-A0AAQ4PRX8-F1
#
_cell.length_a   1.000
_cell.length_b   1.000
_cell.length_c   1.000
_cell.angle_alpha   90.00
_cell.angle_beta   90.00
_cell.angle_gamma   90.00
#
_symmetry.space_group_name_H-M   'P 1'
#
loop_
_entity.id
_entity.type
_entity.pdbx_description
1 polymer ?
#
loop_
_entity_poly.entity_id
_entity_poly.type
_entity_poly.pdbx_seq_one_letter_code
_entity_poly.pdbx_strand_id
1 'polypeptide(L)'
;MFPRAALIPPYESAVSMNNLNDPPRWNIQPDPRGRGAGAGDGNQWNYALLVPMLGLAAFRWIWTRESQREIQKVKDQYNKDVSTLTSEMKAQYHDTLTERRRAAATLELELEKERQRVKGYKQAMISQSQQLMEERKHLSQERQSLEEEKQRQVKSGAAGAVLHHALERESDWHRRATTTLRELEGQLVDRQNAYCSPIQPRDQRLEMEKNMLLKVVKDPIGAELDLESDLKDIFKRDKTCADLLNMDKRKNGSLMWVYLRYWQLQVSLQKHKRAEEAILGGKV
;
A
#
# COMPACT_ATOMS: atom_id res chain seq x y z
N MET A 1 -4.72 -6.13 -35.48
CA MET A 1 -4.88 -7.56 -35.19
C MET A 1 -6.07 -7.69 -34.24
N PHE A 2 -7.27 -7.89 -34.78
CA PHE A 2 -8.46 -8.23 -33.99
C PHE A 2 -8.49 -9.75 -33.81
N PRO A 3 -8.93 -10.28 -32.66
CA PRO A 3 -9.50 -11.61 -32.61
C PRO A 3 -11.02 -11.52 -32.59
N ARG A 4 -11.60 -12.33 -33.46
CA ARG A 4 -13.02 -12.59 -33.68
C ARG A 4 -13.25 -14.04 -33.28
N ALA A 5 -14.18 -14.31 -32.36
CA ALA A 5 -14.80 -15.61 -32.08
C ALA A 5 -15.79 -15.39 -30.91
N ALA A 6 -16.96 -16.01 -30.79
CA ALA A 6 -17.72 -16.92 -31.63
C ALA A 6 -19.18 -16.86 -31.16
N LEU A 7 -20.10 -17.20 -32.08
CA LEU A 7 -21.54 -17.36 -31.88
C LEU A 7 -21.88 -18.68 -31.17
N ILE A 8 -23.16 -18.78 -30.74
CA ILE A 8 -24.03 -19.96 -30.45
C ILE A 8 -24.52 -19.99 -28.98
N PRO A 9 -25.81 -20.28 -28.65
CA PRO A 9 -27.11 -19.77 -29.13
C PRO A 9 -28.02 -19.34 -27.92
N PRO A 10 -29.27 -18.88 -28.12
CA PRO A 10 -30.23 -18.74 -27.02
C PRO A 10 -31.09 -20.00 -26.82
N TYR A 11 -31.32 -20.35 -25.55
CA TYR A 11 -32.17 -21.45 -25.09
C TYR A 11 -33.65 -21.05 -25.13
N GLU A 12 -34.49 -22.05 -25.38
CA GLU A 12 -35.96 -22.02 -25.51
C GLU A 12 -36.70 -21.44 -24.30
N SER A 13 -37.88 -20.87 -24.55
CA SER A 13 -39.18 -21.37 -24.03
C SER A 13 -40.28 -20.35 -24.34
N ALA A 14 -40.84 -20.39 -25.55
CA ALA A 14 -42.04 -19.65 -25.89
C ALA A 14 -43.26 -20.46 -25.43
N VAL A 15 -43.78 -20.10 -24.26
CA VAL A 15 -45.07 -20.60 -23.78
C VAL A 15 -46.18 -20.00 -24.64
N SER A 16 -46.98 -20.91 -25.19
CA SER A 16 -48.26 -20.67 -25.86
C SER A 16 -49.12 -19.64 -25.13
N MET A 17 -49.48 -18.56 -25.82
CA MET A 17 -50.66 -17.77 -25.47
C MET A 17 -51.60 -17.77 -26.67
N ASN A 18 -52.69 -18.50 -26.50
CA ASN A 18 -53.78 -18.67 -27.43
C ASN A 18 -54.33 -17.31 -27.90
N ASN A 19 -54.28 -17.08 -29.21
CA ASN A 19 -54.91 -15.94 -29.87
C ASN A 19 -56.44 -16.14 -29.86
N LEU A 20 -57.12 -15.52 -28.89
CA LEU A 20 -58.57 -15.63 -28.69
C LEU A 20 -59.37 -14.62 -29.55
N ASN A 21 -58.96 -14.39 -30.79
CA ASN A 21 -59.60 -13.37 -31.65
C ASN A 21 -60.04 -13.85 -33.04
N ASP A 22 -60.23 -15.16 -33.25
CA ASP A 22 -60.86 -15.70 -34.47
C ASP A 22 -62.20 -16.38 -34.12
N PRO A 23 -63.37 -15.80 -34.49
CA PRO A 23 -64.62 -16.53 -34.42
C PRO A 23 -64.69 -17.56 -35.57
N PRO A 24 -65.09 -18.82 -35.30
CA PRO A 24 -65.24 -19.82 -36.35
C PRO A 24 -66.35 -19.43 -37.34
N ARG A 25 -66.07 -19.63 -38.63
CA ARG A 25 -66.96 -19.37 -39.76
C ARG A 25 -68.28 -20.15 -39.58
N TRP A 26 -69.37 -19.43 -39.36
CA TRP A 26 -70.72 -19.98 -39.55
C TRP A 26 -71.18 -19.67 -40.98
N ASN A 27 -70.96 -20.62 -41.87
CA ASN A 27 -71.60 -20.67 -43.19
C ASN A 27 -73.06 -21.04 -42.98
N ILE A 28 -73.98 -20.07 -43.01
CA ILE A 28 -75.40 -20.34 -43.25
C ILE A 28 -75.77 -19.55 -44.50
N GLN A 29 -75.89 -20.29 -45.59
CA GLN A 29 -76.36 -19.82 -46.88
C GLN A 29 -77.86 -20.19 -46.96
N PRO A 30 -78.80 -19.24 -47.02
CA PRO A 30 -80.20 -19.59 -47.17
C PRO A 30 -80.49 -19.81 -48.66
N ASP A 31 -80.75 -21.07 -49.01
CA ASP A 31 -81.23 -21.47 -50.33
C ASP A 31 -82.68 -20.98 -50.53
N PRO A 32 -83.02 -20.30 -51.64
CA PRO A 32 -84.38 -19.80 -51.86
C PRO A 32 -85.12 -20.74 -52.80
N ARG A 33 -85.99 -21.62 -52.28
CA ARG A 33 -87.20 -22.12 -52.97
C ARG A 33 -88.01 -23.07 -52.09
N GLY A 34 -89.20 -22.63 -51.69
CA GLY A 34 -90.17 -23.42 -50.95
C GLY A 34 -91.48 -22.68 -50.77
N ARG A 35 -92.21 -22.52 -51.87
CA ARG A 35 -93.56 -21.96 -52.06
C ARG A 35 -94.56 -22.35 -50.94
N GLY A 36 -95.34 -21.37 -50.47
CA GLY A 36 -96.80 -21.52 -50.36
C GLY A 36 -97.44 -21.45 -48.98
N ALA A 37 -98.16 -20.35 -48.76
CA ALA A 37 -99.50 -20.27 -48.15
C ALA A 37 -99.70 -20.56 -46.64
N GLY A 38 -100.47 -19.66 -46.02
CA GLY A 38 -101.43 -20.04 -44.96
C GLY A 38 -101.05 -19.58 -43.56
N ALA A 39 -101.83 -18.63 -43.05
CA ALA A 39 -101.80 -18.18 -41.67
C ALA A 39 -102.40 -19.23 -40.70
N GLY A 40 -101.96 -19.19 -39.43
CA GLY A 40 -102.78 -19.56 -38.28
C GLY A 40 -102.28 -20.70 -37.37
N ASP A 41 -102.08 -20.32 -36.10
CA ASP A 41 -102.38 -21.06 -34.86
C ASP A 41 -101.20 -21.45 -33.91
N GLY A 42 -101.44 -21.26 -32.61
CA GLY A 42 -100.44 -21.05 -31.55
C GLY A 42 -100.02 -22.26 -30.71
N ASN A 43 -98.83 -22.19 -30.09
CA ASN A 43 -98.23 -23.26 -29.29
C ASN A 43 -97.76 -22.77 -27.89
N GLN A 44 -98.46 -23.21 -26.83
CA GLN A 44 -98.27 -22.87 -25.40
C GLN A 44 -97.03 -23.51 -24.72
N TRP A 45 -96.23 -24.32 -25.42
CA TRP A 45 -95.07 -25.03 -24.83
C TRP A 45 -93.75 -24.24 -24.85
N ASN A 46 -93.73 -23.03 -25.40
CA ASN A 46 -92.51 -22.23 -25.52
C ASN A 46 -92.07 -21.58 -24.20
N TYR A 47 -93.01 -21.33 -23.27
CA TYR A 47 -92.74 -20.64 -22.00
C TYR A 47 -91.96 -21.50 -20.98
N ALA A 48 -92.17 -22.82 -20.97
CA ALA A 48 -91.49 -23.72 -20.02
C ALA A 48 -89.99 -23.89 -20.31
N LEU A 49 -89.56 -23.73 -21.56
CA LEU A 49 -88.14 -23.68 -21.95
C LEU A 49 -87.56 -22.27 -21.88
N LEU A 50 -88.36 -21.24 -22.15
CA LEU A 50 -87.91 -19.85 -22.10
C LEU A 50 -87.58 -19.39 -20.68
N VAL A 51 -88.36 -19.77 -19.68
CA VAL A 51 -88.17 -19.28 -18.30
C VAL A 51 -86.82 -19.73 -17.69
N PRO A 52 -86.42 -21.01 -17.75
CA PRO A 52 -85.08 -21.44 -17.31
C PRO A 52 -83.94 -20.82 -18.13
N MET A 53 -84.12 -20.66 -19.45
CA MET A 53 -83.12 -20.05 -20.33
C MET A 53 -82.93 -18.56 -20.05
N LEU A 54 -84.01 -17.82 -19.76
CA LEU A 54 -83.97 -16.43 -19.35
C LEU A 54 -83.36 -16.26 -17.95
N GLY A 55 -83.66 -17.16 -17.01
CA GLY A 55 -83.04 -17.19 -15.69
C GLY A 55 -81.53 -17.44 -15.74
N LEU A 56 -81.08 -18.38 -16.58
CA LEU A 56 -79.66 -18.65 -16.83
C LEU A 56 -78.96 -17.49 -17.56
N ALA A 57 -79.63 -16.85 -18.51
CA ALA A 57 -79.10 -15.67 -19.20
C ALA A 57 -78.95 -14.48 -18.24
N ALA A 58 -79.94 -14.24 -17.37
CA ALA A 58 -79.90 -13.22 -16.33
C ALA A 58 -78.83 -13.53 -15.27
N PHE A 59 -78.69 -14.77 -14.83
CA PHE A 59 -77.64 -15.20 -13.90
C PHE A 59 -76.24 -15.08 -14.53
N ARG A 60 -76.09 -15.51 -15.80
CA ARG A 60 -74.86 -15.32 -16.57
C ARG A 60 -74.53 -13.84 -16.72
N TRP A 61 -75.52 -12.98 -16.95
CA TRP A 61 -75.33 -11.53 -17.06
C TRP A 61 -74.97 -10.89 -15.72
N ILE A 62 -75.66 -11.23 -14.63
CA ILE A 62 -75.36 -10.77 -13.26
C ILE A 62 -73.95 -11.21 -12.85
N TRP A 63 -73.60 -12.48 -13.06
CA TRP A 63 -72.29 -13.03 -12.72
C TRP A 63 -71.17 -12.47 -13.59
N THR A 64 -71.40 -12.33 -14.90
CA THR A 64 -70.42 -11.72 -15.82
C THR A 64 -70.20 -10.24 -15.46
N ARG A 65 -71.26 -9.52 -15.07
CA ARG A 65 -71.16 -8.12 -14.64
C ARG A 65 -70.39 -7.96 -13.34
N GLU A 66 -70.64 -8.82 -12.35
CA GLU A 66 -69.94 -8.74 -11.06
C GLU A 66 -68.47 -9.20 -11.19
N SER A 67 -68.21 -10.26 -11.96
CA SER A 67 -66.86 -10.71 -12.30
C SER A 67 -66.08 -9.66 -13.09
N GLN A 68 -66.70 -8.97 -14.07
CA GLN A 68 -66.05 -7.87 -14.78
C GLN A 68 -65.70 -6.70 -13.85
N ARG A 69 -66.53 -6.40 -12.86
CA ARG A 69 -66.23 -5.35 -11.86
C ARG A 69 -65.05 -5.73 -10.98
N GLU A 70 -64.96 -6.98 -10.53
CA GLU A 70 -63.84 -7.46 -9.74
C GLU A 70 -62.54 -7.46 -10.54
N ILE A 71 -62.58 -7.95 -11.78
CA ILE A 71 -61.44 -7.90 -12.71
C ILE A 71 -60.99 -6.46 -12.95
N GLN A 72 -61.93 -5.54 -13.16
CA GLN A 72 -61.60 -4.13 -13.37
C GLN A 72 -60.99 -3.50 -12.12
N LYS A 73 -61.52 -3.79 -10.92
CA LYS A 73 -60.94 -3.32 -9.65
C LYS A 73 -59.52 -3.82 -9.46
N VAL A 74 -59.27 -5.11 -9.69
CA VAL A 74 -57.92 -5.71 -9.58
C VAL A 74 -56.99 -5.11 -10.63
N LYS A 75 -57.46 -4.90 -11.86
CA LYS A 75 -56.69 -4.25 -12.93
C LYS A 75 -56.34 -2.81 -12.60
N ASP A 76 -57.28 -2.06 -12.03
CA ASP A 76 -57.08 -0.67 -11.61
C ASP A 76 -56.11 -0.59 -10.41
N GLN A 77 -56.20 -1.52 -9.46
CA GLN A 77 -55.25 -1.64 -8.35
C GLN A 77 -53.86 -2.00 -8.86
N TYR A 78 -53.73 -3.03 -9.71
CA TYR A 78 -52.45 -3.42 -10.31
C TYR A 78 -51.82 -2.28 -11.11
N ASN A 79 -52.60 -1.57 -11.93
CA ASN A 79 -52.11 -0.42 -12.68
C ASN A 79 -51.64 0.71 -11.76
N LYS A 80 -52.38 0.97 -10.67
CA LYS A 80 -51.95 1.95 -9.65
C LYS A 80 -50.65 1.51 -9.00
N ASP A 81 -50.56 0.27 -8.51
CA ASP A 81 -49.37 -0.25 -7.82
C ASP A 81 -48.14 -0.27 -8.74
N VAL A 82 -48.31 -0.63 -10.01
CA VAL A 82 -47.23 -0.56 -11.01
C VAL A 82 -46.83 0.89 -11.27
N SER A 83 -47.78 1.82 -11.36
CA SER A 83 -47.47 3.24 -11.57
C SER A 83 -46.74 3.86 -10.38
N THR A 84 -47.12 3.51 -9.14
CA THR A 84 -46.45 3.99 -7.93
C THR A 84 -45.06 3.39 -7.83
N LEU A 85 -44.92 2.07 -7.98
CA LEU A 85 -43.64 1.37 -7.93
C LEU A 85 -42.66 1.88 -9.01
N THR A 86 -43.13 2.11 -10.24
CA THR A 86 -42.29 2.65 -11.30
C THR A 86 -41.88 4.10 -11.04
N SER A 87 -42.75 4.93 -10.45
CA SER A 87 -42.41 6.30 -10.08
C SER A 87 -41.38 6.34 -8.94
N GLU A 88 -41.53 5.49 -7.93
CA GLU A 88 -40.64 5.41 -6.76
C GLU A 88 -39.26 4.87 -7.16
N MET A 89 -39.22 3.80 -7.97
CA MET A 89 -37.96 3.27 -8.48
C MET A 89 -37.20 4.32 -9.31
N LYS A 90 -37.90 5.08 -10.17
CA LYS A 90 -37.29 6.17 -10.94
C LYS A 90 -36.75 7.27 -10.04
N ALA A 91 -37.49 7.67 -9.00
CA ALA A 91 -37.04 8.66 -8.04
C ALA A 91 -35.77 8.17 -7.31
N GLN A 92 -35.79 6.96 -6.75
CA GLN A 92 -34.62 6.37 -6.08
C GLN A 92 -33.41 6.25 -7.00
N TYR A 93 -33.62 5.87 -8.27
CA TYR A 93 -32.55 5.79 -9.26
C TYR A 93 -31.94 7.17 -9.53
N HIS A 94 -32.76 8.20 -9.73
CA HIS A 94 -32.28 9.56 -9.94
C HIS A 94 -31.56 10.11 -8.70
N ASP A 95 -32.10 9.88 -7.51
CA ASP A 95 -31.47 10.30 -6.26
C ASP A 95 -30.10 9.66 -6.11
N THR A 96 -30.01 8.32 -6.27
CA THR A 96 -28.74 7.58 -6.23
C THR A 96 -27.76 8.12 -7.27
N LEU A 97 -28.20 8.40 -8.49
CA LEU A 97 -27.34 8.95 -9.54
C LEU A 97 -26.79 10.33 -9.15
N THR A 98 -27.61 11.20 -8.57
CA THR A 98 -27.18 12.54 -8.15
C THR A 98 -26.23 12.47 -6.95
N GLU A 99 -26.48 11.59 -5.99
CA GLU A 99 -25.62 11.37 -4.84
C GLU A 99 -24.25 10.83 -5.29
N ARG A 100 -24.24 9.84 -6.19
CA ARG A 100 -22.99 9.31 -6.78
C ARG A 100 -22.21 10.38 -7.53
N ARG A 101 -22.88 11.25 -8.29
CA ARG A 101 -22.24 12.37 -8.98
C ARG A 101 -21.64 13.38 -8.01
N ARG A 102 -22.35 13.70 -6.91
CA ARG A 102 -21.84 14.60 -5.86
C ARG A 102 -20.63 13.98 -5.17
N ALA A 103 -20.70 12.71 -4.79
CA ALA A 103 -19.60 11.98 -4.16
C ALA A 103 -18.36 11.88 -5.09
N ALA A 104 -18.58 11.66 -6.39
CA ALA A 104 -17.50 11.67 -7.37
C ALA A 104 -16.83 13.05 -7.45
N ALA A 105 -17.61 14.12 -7.55
CA ALA A 105 -17.09 15.49 -7.60
C ALA A 105 -16.31 15.87 -6.32
N THR A 106 -16.77 15.46 -5.14
CA THR A 106 -16.03 15.71 -3.88
C THR A 106 -14.71 14.95 -3.84
N LEU A 107 -14.69 13.69 -4.28
CA LEU A 107 -13.47 12.88 -4.34
C LEU A 107 -12.46 13.43 -5.35
N GLU A 108 -12.92 13.92 -6.51
CA GLU A 108 -12.06 14.56 -7.50
C GLU A 108 -11.39 15.82 -6.93
N LEU A 109 -12.15 16.65 -6.21
CA LEU A 109 -11.62 17.86 -5.56
C LEU A 109 -10.60 17.53 -4.45
N GLU A 110 -10.88 16.53 -3.62
CA GLU A 110 -9.93 16.08 -2.60
C GLU A 110 -8.65 15.55 -3.24
N LEU A 111 -8.76 14.79 -4.32
CA LEU A 111 -7.63 14.25 -5.06
C LEU A 111 -6.77 15.35 -5.69
N GLU A 112 -7.37 16.40 -6.23
CA GLU A 112 -6.64 17.58 -6.71
C GLU A 112 -5.91 18.30 -5.58
N LYS A 113 -6.55 18.47 -4.42
CA LYS A 113 -5.93 19.09 -3.24
C LYS A 113 -4.75 18.27 -2.71
N GLU A 114 -4.87 16.94 -2.69
CA GLU A 114 -3.75 16.05 -2.32
C GLU A 114 -2.63 16.11 -3.37
N ARG A 115 -2.95 16.11 -4.67
CA ARG A 115 -1.95 16.28 -5.73
C ARG A 115 -1.19 17.59 -5.59
N GLN A 116 -1.86 18.69 -5.27
CA GLN A 116 -1.22 19.98 -5.03
C GLN A 116 -0.33 19.94 -3.78
N ARG A 117 -0.79 19.36 -2.68
CA ARG A 117 0.01 19.18 -1.46
C ARG A 117 1.27 18.35 -1.73
N VAL A 118 1.14 17.21 -2.39
CA VAL A 118 2.28 16.35 -2.76
C VAL A 118 3.26 17.10 -3.65
N LYS A 119 2.79 17.90 -4.62
CA LYS A 119 3.67 18.76 -5.43
C LYS A 119 4.42 19.78 -4.58
N GLY A 120 3.73 20.45 -3.65
CA GLY A 120 4.33 21.41 -2.72
C GLY A 120 5.40 20.76 -1.83
N TYR A 121 5.09 19.61 -1.23
CA TYR A 121 6.06 18.85 -0.43
C TYR A 121 7.26 18.40 -1.27
N LYS A 122 7.03 17.91 -2.49
CA LYS A 122 8.13 17.52 -3.38
C LYS A 122 9.04 18.71 -3.68
N GLN A 123 8.49 19.89 -3.97
CA GLN A 123 9.28 21.10 -4.22
C GLN A 123 10.05 21.55 -2.98
N ALA A 124 9.42 21.56 -1.80
CA ALA A 124 10.07 21.90 -0.54
C ALA A 124 11.21 20.93 -0.18
N MET A 125 11.03 19.64 -0.43
CA MET A 125 12.08 18.62 -0.24
C MET A 125 13.24 18.83 -1.21
N ILE A 126 12.96 19.19 -2.47
CA ILE A 126 14.01 19.49 -3.46
C ILE A 126 14.79 20.75 -3.04
N SER A 127 14.12 21.82 -2.64
CA SER A 127 14.79 23.05 -2.21
C SER A 127 15.63 22.83 -0.95
N GLN A 128 15.10 22.09 0.03
CA GLN A 128 15.86 21.70 1.22
C GLN A 128 17.07 20.85 0.86
N SER A 129 16.90 19.87 -0.04
CA SER A 129 18.02 19.04 -0.51
C SER A 129 19.09 19.88 -1.21
N GLN A 130 18.72 20.87 -2.02
CA GLN A 130 19.65 21.76 -2.69
C GLN A 130 20.42 22.62 -1.69
N GLN A 131 19.72 23.22 -0.72
CA GLN A 131 20.33 24.02 0.34
C GLN A 131 21.36 23.21 1.14
N LEU A 132 21.02 21.97 1.54
CA LEU A 132 21.94 21.09 2.25
C LEU A 132 23.16 20.69 1.38
N MET A 133 22.98 20.53 0.07
CA MET A 133 24.09 20.26 -0.84
C MET A 133 25.03 21.46 -0.97
N GLU A 134 24.49 22.68 -1.04
CA GLU A 134 25.27 23.91 -1.07
C GLU A 134 26.04 24.13 0.24
N GLU A 135 25.39 23.93 1.38
CA GLU A 135 26.02 24.03 2.70
C GLU A 135 27.14 22.99 2.85
N ARG A 136 26.89 21.74 2.43
CA ARG A 136 27.92 20.69 2.43
C ARG A 136 29.10 21.06 1.53
N LYS A 137 28.85 21.66 0.37
CA LYS A 137 29.89 22.11 -0.55
C LYS A 137 30.70 23.25 0.08
N HIS A 138 30.04 24.22 0.69
CA HIS A 138 30.67 25.32 1.42
C HIS A 138 31.58 24.79 2.53
N LEU A 139 31.04 23.96 3.43
CA LEU A 139 31.81 23.34 4.53
C LEU A 139 32.98 22.50 4.01
N SER A 140 32.81 21.81 2.89
CA SER A 140 33.90 21.07 2.25
C SER A 140 35.01 21.98 1.76
N GLN A 141 34.68 23.14 1.18
CA GLN A 141 35.65 24.11 0.70
C GLN A 141 36.38 24.79 1.86
N GLU A 142 35.65 25.20 2.90
CA GLU A 142 36.22 25.78 4.12
C GLU A 142 37.17 24.80 4.82
N ARG A 143 36.77 23.53 4.91
CA ARG A 143 37.64 22.48 5.46
C ARG A 143 38.91 22.31 4.63
N GLN A 144 38.82 22.40 3.31
CA GLN A 144 40.00 22.32 2.44
C GLN A 144 40.92 23.54 2.64
N SER A 145 40.37 24.76 2.68
CA SER A 145 41.18 25.96 2.90
C SER A 145 41.86 25.95 4.27
N LEU A 146 41.15 25.51 5.31
CA LEU A 146 41.71 25.35 6.65
C LEU A 146 42.81 24.29 6.68
N GLU A 147 42.64 23.17 5.98
CA GLU A 147 43.68 22.15 5.90
C GLU A 147 44.90 22.65 5.12
N GLU A 148 44.71 23.43 4.05
CA GLU A 148 45.81 24.07 3.33
C GLU A 148 46.56 25.10 4.18
N GLU A 149 45.84 25.93 4.93
CA GLU A 149 46.44 26.91 5.84
C GLU A 149 47.22 26.22 6.96
N LYS A 150 46.62 25.20 7.59
CA LYS A 150 47.31 24.33 8.55
C LYS A 150 48.56 23.73 7.94
N GLN A 151 48.51 23.18 6.73
CA GLN A 151 49.69 22.63 6.06
C GLN A 151 50.78 23.69 5.83
N ARG A 152 50.41 24.92 5.45
CA ARG A 152 51.37 26.03 5.31
C ARG A 152 52.00 26.40 6.64
N GLN A 153 51.22 26.53 7.71
CA GLN A 153 51.73 26.90 9.04
C GLN A 153 52.60 25.80 9.65
N VAL A 154 52.20 24.53 9.51
CA VAL A 154 52.97 23.39 10.03
C VAL A 154 54.27 23.20 9.24
N LYS A 155 54.28 23.45 7.93
CA LYS A 155 55.49 23.35 7.08
C LYS A 155 56.42 24.57 7.15
N SER A 156 55.97 25.71 7.66
CA SER A 156 56.76 26.94 7.69
C SER A 156 57.30 27.24 9.09
N GLY A 157 58.57 27.65 9.15
CA GLY A 157 59.21 28.13 10.38
C GLY A 157 59.75 27.04 11.31
N ALA A 158 60.53 27.47 12.29
CA ALA A 158 61.19 26.59 13.26
C ALA A 158 60.19 25.84 14.17
N ALA A 159 59.11 26.51 14.59
CA ALA A 159 58.06 25.90 15.41
C ALA A 159 57.31 24.77 14.67
N GLY A 160 57.07 24.95 13.36
CA GLY A 160 56.47 23.92 12.51
C GLY A 160 57.35 22.68 12.35
N ALA A 161 58.66 22.87 12.19
CA ALA A 161 59.63 21.77 12.12
C ALA A 161 59.70 20.96 13.43
N VAL A 162 59.69 21.64 14.58
CA VAL A 162 59.63 21.02 15.92
C VAL A 162 58.34 20.20 16.08
N LEU A 163 57.18 20.76 15.68
CA LEU A 163 55.90 20.04 15.70
C LEU A 163 55.89 18.82 14.78
N HIS A 164 56.43 18.94 13.56
CA HIS A 164 56.54 17.83 12.63
C HIS A 164 57.40 16.69 13.20
N HIS A 165 58.56 17.01 13.76
CA HIS A 165 59.45 16.03 14.38
C HIS A 165 58.78 15.33 15.58
N ALA A 166 58.03 16.07 16.42
CA ALA A 166 57.27 15.50 17.52
C ALA A 166 56.15 14.55 17.02
N LEU A 167 55.41 14.94 15.98
CA LEU A 167 54.35 14.11 15.38
C LEU A 167 54.88 12.87 14.65
N GLU A 168 56.08 12.95 14.09
CA GLU A 168 56.74 11.83 13.41
C GLU A 168 57.17 10.75 14.41
N ARG A 169 57.70 11.16 15.57
CA ARG A 169 58.00 10.23 16.68
C ARG A 169 56.77 9.49 17.19
N GLU A 170 55.63 10.17 17.30
CA GLU A 170 54.36 9.53 17.68
C GLU A 170 53.69 8.77 16.52
N SER A 171 54.22 8.84 15.30
CA SER A 171 53.61 8.17 14.13
C SER A 171 53.66 6.65 14.24
N ASP A 172 54.71 6.10 14.85
CA ASP A 172 54.83 4.65 15.06
C ASP A 172 53.78 4.11 16.02
N TRP A 173 53.55 4.82 17.14
CA TRP A 173 52.46 4.48 18.07
C TRP A 173 51.11 4.59 17.37
N HIS A 174 50.86 5.69 16.65
CA HIS A 174 49.60 5.90 15.91
C HIS A 174 49.36 4.80 14.86
N ARG A 175 50.41 4.40 14.14
CA ARG A 175 50.36 3.30 13.16
C ARG A 175 50.02 1.97 13.82
N ARG A 176 50.68 1.64 14.94
CA ARG A 176 50.35 0.42 15.70
C ARG A 176 48.91 0.46 16.20
N ALA A 177 48.46 1.59 16.75
CA ALA A 177 47.10 1.73 17.27
C ALA A 177 46.04 1.59 16.17
N THR A 178 46.29 2.20 15.01
CA THR A 178 45.41 2.06 13.85
C THR A 178 45.34 0.62 13.35
N THR A 179 46.46 -0.11 13.35
CA THR A 179 46.49 -1.53 12.97
C THR A 179 45.72 -2.39 13.98
N THR A 180 45.92 -2.18 15.28
CA THR A 180 45.16 -2.87 16.34
C THR A 180 43.65 -2.62 16.17
N LEU A 181 43.23 -1.37 15.93
CA LEU A 181 41.81 -1.05 15.73
C LEU A 181 41.23 -1.67 14.46
N ARG A 182 41.99 -1.76 13.36
CA ARG A 182 41.56 -2.44 12.13
C ARG A 182 41.40 -3.94 12.32
N GLU A 183 42.29 -4.56 13.08
CA GLU A 183 42.16 -5.97 13.42
C GLU A 183 40.93 -6.20 14.30
N LEU A 184 40.73 -5.34 15.31
CA LEU A 184 39.57 -5.41 16.19
C LEU A 184 38.25 -5.18 15.45
N GLU A 185 38.21 -4.28 14.46
CA GLU A 185 37.08 -4.10 13.55
C GLU A 185 36.72 -5.42 12.85
N GLY A 186 37.71 -6.12 12.30
CA GLY A 186 37.49 -7.43 11.66
C GLY A 186 36.89 -8.45 12.62
N GLN A 187 37.44 -8.54 13.84
CA GLN A 187 36.96 -9.45 14.88
C GLN A 187 35.53 -9.11 15.32
N LEU A 188 35.20 -7.83 15.46
CA LEU A 188 33.85 -7.37 15.80
C LEU A 188 32.85 -7.69 14.68
N VAL A 189 33.24 -7.51 13.41
CA VAL A 189 32.39 -7.88 12.26
C VAL A 189 32.11 -9.38 12.24
N ASP A 190 33.12 -10.21 12.46
CA ASP A 190 32.93 -11.67 12.50
C ASP A 190 32.10 -12.11 13.70
N ARG A 191 32.34 -11.53 14.88
CA ARG A 191 31.50 -11.74 16.08
C ARG A 191 30.06 -11.36 15.82
N GLN A 192 29.81 -10.21 15.20
CA GLN A 192 28.45 -9.71 14.97
C GLN A 192 27.74 -10.54 13.89
N ASN A 193 28.47 -10.96 12.87
CA ASN A 193 27.97 -11.91 11.88
C ASN A 193 27.58 -13.26 12.51
N ALA A 194 28.38 -13.74 13.47
CA ALA A 194 28.04 -14.94 14.24
C ALA A 194 26.81 -14.75 15.13
N TYR A 195 26.68 -13.58 15.78
CA TYR A 195 25.51 -13.23 16.58
C TYR A 195 24.22 -13.22 15.75
N CYS A 196 24.28 -12.66 14.54
CA CYS A 196 23.13 -12.50 13.65
C CYS A 196 22.85 -13.74 12.79
N SER A 197 23.76 -14.72 12.76
CA SER A 197 23.55 -15.95 11.99
C SER A 197 22.61 -16.90 12.72
N PRO A 198 21.57 -17.43 12.07
CA PRO A 198 20.69 -18.42 12.67
C PRO A 198 21.33 -19.81 12.81
N ILE A 199 22.46 -20.04 12.12
CA ILE A 199 23.12 -21.36 12.02
C ILE A 199 24.30 -21.46 12.99
N GLN A 200 24.98 -20.34 13.30
CA GLN A 200 26.21 -20.39 14.09
C GLN A 200 25.95 -20.70 15.58
N PRO A 201 26.73 -21.61 16.20
CA PRO A 201 26.59 -21.92 17.61
C PRO A 201 26.92 -20.74 18.53
N ARG A 202 26.20 -20.64 19.66
CA ARG A 202 26.45 -19.63 20.69
C ARG A 202 27.85 -19.74 21.29
N ASP A 203 28.37 -20.97 21.42
CA ASP A 203 29.70 -21.22 22.00
C ASP A 203 30.82 -20.62 21.15
N GLN A 204 30.68 -20.66 19.82
CA GLN A 204 31.62 -20.02 18.91
C GLN A 204 31.68 -18.51 19.16
N ARG A 205 30.53 -17.86 19.36
CA ARG A 205 30.46 -16.42 19.69
C ARG A 205 31.14 -16.11 21.03
N LEU A 206 30.86 -16.91 22.07
CA LEU A 206 31.47 -16.72 23.39
C LEU A 206 32.99 -16.90 23.35
N GLU A 207 33.48 -17.83 22.54
CA GLU A 207 34.91 -18.05 22.34
C GLU A 207 35.56 -16.85 21.63
N MET A 208 34.91 -16.28 20.62
CA MET A 208 35.36 -15.03 19.98
C MET A 208 35.44 -13.87 20.99
N GLU A 209 34.39 -13.67 21.79
CA GLU A 209 34.34 -12.60 22.81
C GLU A 209 35.46 -12.74 23.85
N LYS A 210 35.73 -13.95 24.34
CA LYS A 210 36.83 -14.21 25.28
C LYS A 210 38.20 -13.94 24.65
N ASN A 211 38.43 -14.43 23.44
CA ASN A 211 39.70 -14.25 22.74
C ASN A 211 39.98 -12.77 22.44
N MET A 212 38.94 -12.00 22.08
CA MET A 212 39.04 -10.56 21.91
C MET A 212 39.44 -9.86 23.20
N LEU A 213 38.78 -10.16 24.33
CA LEU A 213 39.11 -9.55 25.63
C LEU A 213 40.54 -9.88 26.07
N LEU A 214 40.94 -11.15 25.96
CA LEU A 214 42.31 -11.56 26.27
C LEU A 214 43.34 -10.85 25.40
N LYS A 215 43.02 -10.60 24.12
CA LYS A 215 43.91 -9.90 23.21
C LYS A 215 44.06 -8.43 23.57
N VAL A 216 42.97 -7.71 23.82
CA VAL A 216 43.05 -6.27 24.14
C VAL A 216 43.71 -6.01 25.50
N VAL A 217 43.55 -6.90 26.47
CA VAL A 217 44.21 -6.77 27.79
C VAL A 217 45.73 -6.96 27.67
N LYS A 218 46.18 -7.82 26.74
CA LYS A 218 47.60 -8.06 26.49
C LYS A 218 48.24 -7.00 25.59
N ASP A 219 47.45 -6.32 24.77
CA ASP A 219 47.95 -5.24 23.90
C ASP A 219 48.13 -3.95 24.73
N PRO A 220 49.33 -3.35 24.79
CA PRO A 220 49.53 -2.08 25.50
C PRO A 220 48.59 -0.97 25.01
N ILE A 221 48.18 -1.00 23.74
CA ILE A 221 47.23 -0.02 23.17
C ILE A 221 45.82 -0.28 23.70
N GLY A 222 45.46 -1.55 23.94
CA GLY A 222 44.17 -1.90 24.49
C GLY A 222 43.98 -1.41 25.91
N ALA A 223 45.03 -1.47 26.73
CA ALA A 223 45.02 -0.89 28.08
C ALA A 223 44.97 0.66 28.05
N GLU A 224 45.70 1.30 27.15
CA GLU A 224 45.73 2.77 27.04
C GLU A 224 44.39 3.37 26.57
N LEU A 225 43.66 2.67 25.69
CA LEU A 225 42.37 3.10 25.16
C LEU A 225 41.16 2.56 25.95
N ASP A 226 41.38 1.80 27.02
CA ASP A 226 40.34 1.10 27.81
C ASP A 226 39.39 0.23 26.95
N LEU A 227 39.96 -0.47 25.96
CA LEU A 227 39.17 -1.26 25.01
C LEU A 227 38.43 -2.42 25.69
N GLU A 228 38.93 -2.93 26.82
CA GLU A 228 38.31 -4.06 27.52
C GLU A 228 36.92 -3.69 28.06
N SER A 229 36.80 -2.54 28.71
CA SER A 229 35.54 -2.04 29.26
C SER A 229 34.52 -1.81 28.14
N ASP A 230 34.95 -1.13 27.08
CA ASP A 230 34.12 -0.80 25.93
C ASP A 230 33.66 -2.06 25.17
N LEU A 231 34.54 -3.05 24.99
CA LEU A 231 34.16 -4.33 24.38
C LEU A 231 33.11 -5.08 25.19
N LYS A 232 33.23 -5.09 26.53
CA LYS A 232 32.20 -5.69 27.40
C LYS A 232 30.84 -5.00 27.22
N ASP A 233 30.82 -3.68 27.02
CA ASP A 233 29.57 -2.96 26.75
C ASP A 233 28.99 -3.33 25.38
N ILE A 234 29.81 -3.35 24.33
CA ILE A 234 29.41 -3.79 22.98
C ILE A 234 28.81 -5.20 23.02
N PHE A 235 29.50 -6.16 23.64
CA PHE A 235 29.02 -7.55 23.68
C PHE A 235 27.67 -7.69 24.36
N LYS A 236 27.42 -6.86 25.38
CA LYS A 236 26.18 -6.85 26.16
C LYS A 236 25.02 -6.14 25.44
N ARG A 237 25.32 -5.05 24.72
CA ARG A 237 24.29 -4.12 24.22
C ARG A 237 24.08 -4.14 22.71
N ASP A 238 25.07 -4.53 21.92
CA ASP A 238 24.93 -4.55 20.47
C ASP A 238 24.17 -5.80 19.99
N LYS A 239 22.89 -5.59 19.69
CA LYS A 239 21.94 -6.63 19.27
C LYS A 239 21.40 -6.39 17.86
N THR A 240 21.91 -5.37 17.15
CA THR A 240 21.38 -4.99 15.84
C THR A 240 21.86 -5.97 14.78
N CYS A 241 20.94 -6.48 13.98
CA CYS A 241 21.21 -7.35 12.85
C CYS A 241 20.57 -6.77 11.60
N ALA A 242 21.28 -6.87 10.48
CA ALA A 242 20.72 -6.57 9.17
C ALA A 242 19.76 -7.69 8.73
N ASP A 243 19.02 -7.44 7.64
CA ASP A 243 18.10 -8.42 7.07
C ASP A 243 18.79 -9.75 6.75
N LEU A 244 18.06 -10.87 6.85
CA LEU A 244 18.60 -12.23 6.66
C LEU A 244 19.23 -12.48 5.28
N LEU A 245 18.82 -11.71 4.26
CA LEU A 245 19.34 -11.79 2.88
C LEU A 245 20.51 -10.83 2.63
N ASN A 246 21.00 -10.15 3.67
CA ASN A 246 22.06 -9.18 3.52
C ASN A 246 23.42 -9.87 3.33
N MET A 247 24.06 -9.60 2.20
CA MET A 247 25.39 -10.12 1.88
C MET A 247 26.52 -9.31 2.53
N ASP A 248 26.24 -8.09 3.00
CA ASP A 248 27.25 -7.21 3.58
C ASP A 248 27.29 -7.33 5.11
N LYS A 249 28.26 -8.07 5.63
CA LYS A 249 28.46 -8.26 7.08
C LYS A 249 28.57 -6.94 7.85
N ARG A 250 28.98 -5.83 7.20
CA ARG A 250 29.19 -4.52 7.85
C ARG A 250 27.90 -3.83 8.26
N LYS A 251 26.75 -4.26 7.75
CA LYS A 251 25.45 -3.72 8.19
C LYS A 251 24.95 -4.34 9.50
N ASN A 252 25.61 -5.40 9.97
CA ASN A 252 25.31 -5.93 11.28
C ASN A 252 25.98 -5.06 12.36
N GLY A 253 25.31 -4.95 13.50
CA GLY A 253 25.75 -4.12 14.61
C GLY A 253 25.44 -2.65 14.39
N SER A 254 25.36 -1.91 15.48
CA SER A 254 25.18 -0.45 15.46
C SER A 254 26.12 0.21 16.45
N LEU A 255 26.13 -0.30 17.68
CA LEU A 255 26.94 0.22 18.77
C LEU A 255 28.43 0.00 18.53
N MET A 256 28.83 -1.15 17.98
CA MET A 256 30.24 -1.43 17.66
C MET A 256 30.85 -0.39 16.72
N TRP A 257 30.06 0.15 15.79
CA TRP A 257 30.52 1.17 14.84
C TRP A 257 30.71 2.52 15.50
N VAL A 258 29.87 2.86 16.48
CA VAL A 258 30.02 4.07 17.29
C VAL A 258 31.31 4.00 18.10
N TYR A 259 31.55 2.88 18.80
CA TYR A 259 32.78 2.67 19.56
C TYR A 259 34.02 2.67 18.67
N LEU A 260 33.99 1.99 17.52
CA LEU A 260 35.11 1.99 16.60
C LEU A 260 35.44 3.41 16.12
N ARG A 261 34.42 4.22 15.82
CA ARG A 261 34.62 5.61 15.46
C ARG A 261 35.19 6.44 16.60
N TYR A 262 34.70 6.21 17.82
CA TYR A 262 35.20 6.84 19.04
C TYR A 262 36.68 6.51 19.27
N TRP A 263 37.08 5.24 19.21
CA TRP A 263 38.48 4.83 19.38
C TRP A 263 39.39 5.40 18.29
N GLN A 264 38.95 5.46 17.03
CA GLN A 264 39.71 6.11 15.96
C GLN A 264 39.98 7.59 16.27
N LEU A 265 38.98 8.30 16.78
CA LEU A 265 39.12 9.70 17.19
C LEU A 265 40.05 9.83 18.41
N GLN A 266 39.94 8.94 19.38
CA GLN A 266 40.81 8.91 20.56
C GLN A 266 42.27 8.68 20.17
N VAL A 267 42.55 7.77 19.25
CA VAL A 267 43.90 7.54 18.72
C VAL A 267 44.45 8.77 17.99
N SER A 268 43.64 9.46 17.19
CA SER A 268 44.04 10.71 16.56
C SER A 268 44.33 11.80 17.59
N LEU A 269 43.46 11.97 18.58
CA LEU A 269 43.61 12.98 19.64
C LEU A 269 44.87 12.72 20.47
N GLN A 270 45.10 11.47 20.89
CA GLN A 270 46.25 11.09 21.70
C GLN A 270 47.57 11.31 20.95
N LYS A 271 47.63 11.08 19.63
CA LYS A 271 48.82 11.41 18.82
C LYS A 271 49.18 12.89 18.95
N HIS A 272 48.19 13.77 18.84
CA HIS A 272 48.41 15.21 18.93
C HIS A 272 48.76 15.65 20.36
N LYS A 273 48.08 15.10 21.36
CA LYS A 273 48.35 15.38 22.77
C LYS A 273 49.76 14.96 23.19
N ARG A 274 50.18 13.76 22.81
CA ARG A 274 51.55 13.26 23.06
C ARG A 274 52.62 14.12 22.37
N ALA A 275 52.36 14.55 21.14
CA ALA A 275 53.26 15.46 20.44
C ALA A 275 53.34 16.83 21.14
N GLU A 276 52.21 17.39 21.59
CA GLU A 276 52.16 18.62 22.37
C GLU A 276 52.93 18.49 23.70
N GLU A 277 52.70 17.42 24.46
CA GLU A 277 53.41 17.13 25.71
C GLU A 277 54.93 16.98 25.48
N ALA A 278 55.35 16.39 24.37
CA ALA A 278 56.76 16.29 24.01
C ALA A 278 57.39 17.67 23.74
N ILE A 279 56.66 18.56 23.05
CA ILE A 279 57.11 19.93 22.75
C ILE A 279 57.20 20.75 24.03
N LEU A 280 56.14 20.75 24.86
CA LEU A 280 56.10 21.50 26.12
C LEU A 280 57.12 20.97 27.14
N GLY A 281 57.37 19.66 27.12
CA GLY A 281 58.35 19.01 28.00
C GLY A 281 59.81 19.11 27.55
N GLY A 282 60.10 19.83 26.45
CA GLY A 282 61.47 19.98 25.92
C GLY A 282 62.11 18.67 25.44
N LYS A 283 61.31 17.65 25.13
CA LYS A 283 61.77 16.33 24.65
C LYS A 283 61.87 16.28 23.13
N VAL A 284 61.97 17.43 22.46
CA VAL A 284 61.96 17.59 20.99
C VAL A 284 63.18 18.36 20.52
#